data_AF-A0A444YAH3-F1
#
_entry.id   AF-A0A444YAH3-F1
#
_cell.length_a   1.000
_cell.length_b   1.000
_cell.length_c   1.000
_cell.angle_alpha   90.00
_cell.angle_beta   90.00
_cell.angle_gamma   90.00
#
_symmetry.space_group_name_H-M   'P 1'
#
loop_
_entity.id
_entity.type
_entity.pdbx_description
1 polymer ?
#
loop_
_entity_poly.entity_id
_entity_poly.type
_entity_poly.pdbx_seq_one_letter_code
_entity_poly.pdbx_strand_id
1 'polypeptide(L)'
;MVTLVLPSLFEEIDFDRVLDCVNGIIYHYKTAGLNVKIGLWNPKTDKRKIIPPSIITNESDFDPEVRIHRFGYDNVNDDYKVIQYVYYIHHEFDTYASALANWQIYSLKSNCWKKLDFEMTQKEATHESYVAYLNGVCHWWGWEDDEKEVLVSFNLSIEPFRTTLIDWGQSDTGHPTRTLVMLNESITLISSFDENSRIEISILGEVGVEESWVKLDPLQICGIQWE
;
A
#
# COMPACT_ATOMS: atom_id res chain seq x y z
N MET A 1 -2.22 28.81 0.99
CA MET A 1 -2.58 27.62 1.78
C MET A 1 -4.08 27.44 1.68
N VAL A 2 -4.56 26.32 1.15
CA VAL A 2 -6.01 26.01 1.09
C VAL A 2 -6.24 24.92 2.14
N THR A 3 -7.05 25.22 3.14
CA THR A 3 -7.47 24.22 4.14
C THR A 3 -8.73 23.56 3.62
N LEU A 4 -8.65 22.26 3.32
CA LEU A 4 -9.82 21.45 3.01
C LEU A 4 -10.30 20.82 4.31
N VAL A 5 -11.53 21.13 4.72
CA VAL A 5 -12.19 20.41 5.82
C VAL A 5 -12.76 19.14 5.20
N LEU A 6 -12.25 17.98 5.64
CA LEU A 6 -12.87 16.71 5.26
C LEU A 6 -14.34 16.75 5.68
N PRO A 7 -15.27 16.51 4.75
CA PRO A 7 -16.67 16.45 5.13
C PRO A 7 -16.88 15.31 6.11
N SER A 8 -17.59 15.58 7.20
CA SER A 8 -18.02 14.54 8.14
C SER A 8 -18.98 13.59 7.41
N LEU A 9 -18.45 12.53 6.83
CA LEU A 9 -19.24 11.42 6.28
C LEU A 9 -19.69 10.45 7.37
N PHE A 10 -19.19 10.64 8.61
CA PHE A 10 -19.40 9.76 9.75
C PHE A 10 -19.80 10.60 10.97
N GLU A 11 -20.77 10.11 11.75
CA GLU A 11 -21.23 10.75 13.00
C GLU A 11 -20.41 10.34 14.24
N GLU A 12 -19.43 9.43 14.10
CA GLU A 12 -18.72 8.79 15.22
C GLU A 12 -17.41 9.52 15.61
N ILE A 13 -16.98 9.37 16.86
CA ILE A 13 -15.80 10.01 17.47
C ILE A 13 -14.59 9.10 17.22
N ASP A 14 -13.91 9.22 16.08
CA ASP A 14 -12.55 8.66 15.92
C ASP A 14 -11.83 9.14 14.66
N PHE A 15 -10.50 8.98 14.64
CA PHE A 15 -9.56 9.60 13.70
C PHE A 15 -9.85 9.29 12.22
N ASP A 16 -10.11 10.33 11.43
CA ASP A 16 -10.02 10.26 9.97
C ASP A 16 -8.53 10.30 9.57
N ARG A 17 -8.06 9.26 8.87
CA ARG A 17 -6.75 9.29 8.21
C ARG A 17 -6.94 9.42 6.71
N VAL A 18 -6.33 10.46 6.14
CA VAL A 18 -6.13 10.55 4.69
C VAL A 18 -4.93 9.68 4.36
N LEU A 19 -5.15 8.66 3.54
CA LEU A 19 -4.07 7.75 3.12
C LEU A 19 -3.43 8.21 1.82
N ASP A 20 -4.23 8.69 0.86
CA ASP A 20 -3.70 9.02 -0.46
C ASP A 20 -4.66 9.92 -1.27
N CYS A 21 -4.14 10.48 -2.36
CA CYS A 21 -4.90 11.22 -3.38
C CYS A 21 -4.46 10.78 -4.78
N VAL A 22 -5.37 10.14 -5.51
CA VAL A 22 -5.11 9.67 -6.88
C VAL A 22 -5.99 10.44 -7.85
N ASN A 23 -5.38 11.12 -8.82
CA ASN A 23 -6.07 11.94 -9.82
C ASN A 23 -7.05 12.97 -9.20
N GLY A 24 -6.71 13.50 -8.02
CA GLY A 24 -7.54 14.48 -7.30
C GLY A 24 -8.73 13.89 -6.54
N ILE A 25 -8.89 12.57 -6.51
CA ILE A 25 -9.83 11.89 -5.59
C ILE A 25 -9.08 11.57 -4.31
N ILE A 26 -9.59 12.11 -3.20
CA ILE A 26 -9.09 11.86 -1.86
C ILE A 26 -9.68 10.55 -1.35
N TYR A 27 -8.79 9.69 -0.88
CA TYR A 27 -9.09 8.43 -0.25
C TYR A 27 -8.82 8.54 1.26
N HIS A 28 -9.85 8.29 2.06
CA HIS A 28 -9.76 8.34 3.52
C HIS A 28 -10.52 7.20 4.15
N TYR A 29 -10.18 6.91 5.40
CA TYR A 29 -10.89 5.91 6.17
C TYR A 29 -11.02 6.31 7.62
N LYS A 30 -11.98 5.67 8.26
CA LYS A 30 -12.25 5.77 9.67
C LYS A 30 -12.34 4.38 10.27
N THR A 31 -11.74 4.22 11.44
CA THR A 31 -11.80 3.01 12.24
C THR A 31 -12.67 3.26 13.47
N ALA A 32 -13.60 2.36 13.78
CA ALA A 32 -14.38 2.36 15.01
C ALA A 32 -14.36 0.94 15.59
N GLY A 33 -13.43 0.67 16.50
CA GLY A 33 -13.06 -0.71 16.86
C GLY A 33 -12.58 -1.48 15.62
N LEU A 34 -13.12 -2.67 15.40
CA LEU A 34 -12.81 -3.56 14.26
C LEU A 34 -13.47 -3.11 12.95
N ASN A 35 -14.38 -2.13 12.99
CA ASN A 35 -15.10 -1.68 11.80
C ASN A 35 -14.30 -0.59 11.06
N VAL A 36 -14.01 -0.86 9.79
CA VAL A 36 -13.36 0.09 8.89
C VAL A 36 -14.37 0.62 7.87
N LYS A 37 -14.54 1.94 7.84
CA LYS A 37 -15.37 2.62 6.83
C LYS A 37 -14.47 3.41 5.90
N ILE A 38 -14.63 3.20 4.60
CA ILE A 38 -13.78 3.80 3.57
C ILE A 38 -14.58 4.83 2.78
N GLY A 39 -14.04 6.03 2.67
CA GLY A 39 -14.63 7.17 1.99
C GLY A 39 -13.80 7.65 0.81
N LEU A 40 -14.49 8.01 -0.26
CA LEU A 40 -13.96 8.68 -1.43
C LEU A 40 -14.56 10.07 -1.54
N TRP A 41 -13.71 11.07 -1.77
CA TRP A 41 -14.14 12.44 -1.99
C TRP A 41 -13.44 13.04 -3.19
N ASN A 42 -14.22 13.61 -4.11
CA ASN A 42 -13.73 14.44 -5.19
C ASN A 42 -13.97 15.92 -4.81
N PRO A 43 -12.95 16.66 -4.33
CA PRO A 43 -13.14 18.04 -3.87
C PRO A 43 -13.58 19.00 -4.97
N LYS A 44 -13.20 18.72 -6.23
CA LYS A 44 -13.55 19.56 -7.40
C LYS A 44 -15.05 19.53 -7.70
N THR A 45 -15.72 18.42 -7.41
CA THR A 45 -17.16 18.22 -7.70
C THR A 45 -18.02 18.07 -6.45
N ASP A 46 -17.38 18.05 -5.28
CA ASP A 46 -17.96 17.67 -3.98
C ASP A 46 -18.72 16.33 -3.99
N LYS A 47 -18.41 15.44 -4.94
CA LYS A 47 -18.97 14.09 -4.97
C LYS A 47 -18.30 13.25 -3.90
N ARG A 48 -19.12 12.51 -3.15
CA ARG A 48 -18.70 11.68 -2.04
C ARG A 48 -19.27 10.28 -2.22
N LYS A 49 -18.50 9.27 -1.83
CA LYS A 49 -18.95 7.89 -1.85
C LYS A 49 -18.35 7.11 -0.69
N ILE A 50 -19.20 6.36 -0.01
CA ILE A 50 -18.78 5.36 0.96
C ILE A 50 -18.71 4.02 0.24
N ILE A 51 -17.60 3.31 0.40
CA ILE A 51 -17.41 1.98 -0.16
C ILE A 51 -18.18 0.98 0.72
N PRO A 52 -18.89 0.00 0.12
CA PRO A 52 -19.57 -1.03 0.89
C PRO A 52 -18.60 -1.84 1.77
N PRO A 53 -19.09 -2.48 2.83
CA PRO A 53 -18.26 -3.35 3.67
C PRO A 53 -17.57 -4.47 2.88
N SER A 54 -16.42 -4.89 3.39
CA SER A 54 -15.60 -6.00 2.89
C SER A 54 -16.36 -7.33 2.84
N ILE A 55 -15.86 -8.28 2.04
CA ILE A 55 -16.38 -9.66 2.05
C ILE A 55 -15.81 -10.36 3.28
N ILE A 56 -16.59 -10.46 4.35
CA ILE A 56 -16.18 -11.08 5.61
C ILE A 56 -16.89 -12.43 5.77
N THR A 57 -16.16 -13.43 6.25
CA THR A 57 -16.68 -14.71 6.69
C THR A 57 -16.98 -14.62 8.19
N ASN A 58 -18.19 -14.99 8.60
CA ASN A 58 -18.50 -15.03 10.02
C ASN A 58 -18.00 -16.34 10.62
N GLU A 59 -16.97 -16.26 11.45
CA GLU A 59 -16.38 -17.40 12.17
C GLU A 59 -16.58 -17.17 13.67
N SER A 60 -17.02 -18.20 14.40
CA SER A 60 -17.51 -18.03 15.78
C SER A 60 -16.44 -17.59 16.78
N ASP A 61 -15.19 -17.98 16.53
CA ASP A 61 -14.08 -17.82 17.46
C ASP A 61 -13.11 -16.72 17.00
N PHE A 62 -13.41 -16.07 15.88
CA PHE A 62 -12.52 -15.14 15.22
C PHE A 62 -13.20 -13.81 14.86
N ASP A 63 -12.51 -12.75 15.21
CA ASP A 63 -12.89 -11.39 14.85
C ASP A 63 -12.21 -10.99 13.52
N PRO A 64 -12.98 -10.49 12.54
CA PRO A 64 -12.43 -9.99 11.29
C PRO A 64 -11.78 -8.62 11.47
N GLU A 65 -10.62 -8.46 10.87
CA GLU A 65 -9.85 -7.23 10.83
C GLU A 65 -9.57 -6.83 9.39
N VAL A 66 -9.64 -5.53 9.12
CA VAL A 66 -9.42 -4.99 7.77
C VAL A 66 -8.21 -4.06 7.80
N ARG A 67 -7.15 -4.47 7.12
CA ARG A 67 -6.05 -3.57 6.76
C ARG A 67 -6.28 -3.02 5.38
N ILE A 68 -6.55 -1.73 5.32
CA ILE A 68 -6.55 -1.01 4.06
C ILE A 68 -5.13 -1.01 3.52
N HIS A 69 -4.99 -1.44 2.28
CA HIS A 69 -3.72 -1.48 1.62
C HIS A 69 -3.58 -0.28 0.68
N ARG A 70 -4.32 -0.21 -0.43
CA ARG A 70 -4.08 0.79 -1.49
C ARG A 70 -5.34 1.36 -2.09
N PHE A 71 -5.22 2.58 -2.61
CA PHE A 71 -6.15 3.18 -3.55
C PHE A 71 -5.40 3.53 -4.83
N GLY A 72 -6.01 3.27 -5.99
CA GLY A 72 -5.36 3.53 -7.27
C GLY A 72 -6.35 3.66 -8.42
N TYR A 73 -5.84 4.14 -9.55
CA TYR A 73 -6.62 4.32 -10.77
C TYR A 73 -6.18 3.30 -11.82
N ASP A 74 -7.11 2.45 -12.23
CA ASP A 74 -6.99 1.55 -13.36
C ASP A 74 -7.25 2.33 -14.65
N ASN A 75 -6.16 2.78 -15.28
CA ASN A 75 -6.20 3.57 -16.51
C ASN A 75 -6.73 2.81 -17.73
N VAL A 76 -6.64 1.48 -17.75
CA VAL A 76 -7.14 0.65 -18.86
C VAL A 76 -8.66 0.53 -18.80
N ASN A 77 -9.21 0.28 -17.61
CA ASN A 77 -10.65 0.07 -17.44
C ASN A 77 -11.43 1.33 -17.05
N ASP A 78 -10.74 2.47 -16.87
CA ASP A 78 -11.30 3.74 -16.36
C ASP A 78 -12.08 3.48 -15.06
N ASP A 79 -11.35 3.02 -14.06
CA ASP A 79 -11.91 2.60 -12.78
C ASP A 79 -11.00 2.96 -11.62
N TYR A 80 -11.59 3.28 -10.49
CA TYR A 80 -10.83 3.43 -9.25
C TYR A 80 -10.97 2.16 -8.44
N LYS A 81 -9.84 1.67 -7.93
CA LYS A 81 -9.81 0.42 -7.19
C LYS A 81 -9.20 0.61 -5.81
N VAL A 82 -9.69 -0.19 -4.86
CA VAL A 82 -9.15 -0.26 -3.50
C VAL A 82 -8.69 -1.68 -3.24
N ILE A 83 -7.48 -1.84 -2.76
CA ILE A 83 -6.94 -3.12 -2.30
C ILE A 83 -6.93 -3.10 -0.77
N GLN A 84 -7.34 -4.19 -0.17
CA GLN A 84 -7.28 -4.39 1.26
C GLN A 84 -6.94 -5.84 1.59
N TYR A 85 -6.46 -6.04 2.80
CA TYR A 85 -6.21 -7.33 3.39
C TYR A 85 -7.19 -7.57 4.54
N VAL A 86 -7.95 -8.65 4.44
CA VAL A 86 -8.84 -9.09 5.51
C VAL A 86 -8.20 -10.26 6.23
N TYR A 87 -8.10 -10.18 7.55
CA TYR A 87 -7.56 -11.24 8.39
C TYR A 87 -8.39 -11.44 9.64
N TYR A 88 -8.09 -12.50 10.38
CA TYR A 88 -8.91 -12.97 11.48
C TYR A 88 -8.05 -13.23 12.72
N ILE A 89 -8.47 -12.67 13.85
CA ILE A 89 -7.80 -12.82 15.15
C ILE A 89 -8.69 -13.66 16.06
N HIS A 90 -8.11 -14.67 16.70
CA HIS A 90 -8.85 -15.48 17.67
C HIS A 90 -9.16 -14.70 18.95
N HIS A 91 -10.41 -14.75 19.41
CA HIS A 91 -10.89 -13.95 20.56
C HIS A 91 -10.03 -14.10 21.83
N GLU A 92 -9.62 -15.33 22.15
CA GLU A 92 -8.92 -15.64 23.41
C GLU A 92 -7.40 -15.65 23.32
N PHE A 93 -6.83 -15.95 22.15
CA PHE A 93 -5.41 -16.27 22.02
C PHE A 93 -4.62 -15.19 21.28
N ASP A 94 -5.31 -14.18 20.72
CA ASP A 94 -4.72 -13.14 19.88
C ASP A 94 -3.86 -13.75 18.75
N THR A 95 -4.30 -14.92 18.26
CA THR A 95 -3.61 -15.66 17.21
C THR A 95 -4.26 -15.43 15.86
N TYR A 96 -3.39 -15.27 14.87
CA TYR A 96 -3.76 -14.98 13.49
C TYR A 96 -4.14 -16.27 12.74
N ALA A 97 -5.36 -16.33 12.21
CA ALA A 97 -5.82 -17.43 11.35
C ALA A 97 -5.47 -17.16 9.88
N SER A 98 -4.27 -17.56 9.47
CA SER A 98 -3.77 -17.39 8.10
C SER A 98 -4.70 -17.99 7.04
N ALA A 99 -5.31 -19.14 7.33
CA ALA A 99 -6.19 -19.87 6.41
C ALA A 99 -7.50 -19.12 6.07
N LEU A 100 -7.92 -18.18 6.93
CA LEU A 100 -9.12 -17.37 6.72
C LEU A 100 -8.80 -16.04 6.04
N ALA A 101 -7.55 -15.60 6.09
CA ALA A 101 -7.14 -14.31 5.58
C ALA A 101 -7.16 -14.29 4.05
N ASN A 102 -7.56 -13.16 3.49
CA ASN A 102 -7.59 -13.02 2.05
C ASN A 102 -7.45 -11.57 1.59
N TRP A 103 -6.82 -11.41 0.43
CA TRP A 103 -6.77 -10.14 -0.28
C TRP A 103 -8.08 -9.88 -1.01
N GLN A 104 -8.49 -8.61 -1.04
CA GLN A 104 -9.71 -8.16 -1.71
C GLN A 104 -9.43 -6.91 -2.53
N ILE A 105 -10.09 -6.82 -3.68
CA ILE A 105 -10.10 -5.64 -4.52
C ILE A 105 -11.53 -5.15 -4.72
N TYR A 106 -11.76 -3.86 -4.48
CA TYR A 106 -13.00 -3.18 -4.79
C TYR A 106 -12.87 -2.45 -6.12
N SER A 107 -13.92 -2.49 -6.92
CA SER A 107 -14.06 -1.67 -8.12
C SER A 107 -15.15 -0.61 -7.90
N LEU A 108 -14.80 0.66 -8.12
CA LEU A 108 -15.73 1.77 -8.00
C LEU A 108 -16.84 1.69 -9.05
N LYS A 109 -16.47 1.26 -10.26
CA LYS A 109 -17.33 1.13 -11.44
C LYS A 109 -18.37 0.03 -11.29
N SER A 110 -17.97 -1.17 -10.84
CA SER A 110 -18.93 -2.26 -10.57
C SER A 110 -19.60 -2.16 -9.21
N ASN A 111 -19.05 -1.34 -8.31
CA ASN A 111 -19.48 -1.20 -6.93
C ASN A 111 -19.48 -2.51 -6.15
N CYS A 112 -18.52 -3.40 -6.42
CA CYS A 112 -18.40 -4.67 -5.72
C CYS A 112 -16.96 -4.98 -5.31
N TRP A 113 -16.85 -5.78 -4.26
CA TRP A 113 -15.63 -6.44 -3.84
C TRP A 113 -15.45 -7.76 -4.60
N LYS A 114 -14.20 -8.11 -4.87
CA LYS A 114 -13.77 -9.38 -5.43
C LYS A 114 -12.62 -9.92 -4.55
N LYS A 115 -12.66 -11.22 -4.22
CA LYS A 115 -11.52 -11.90 -3.59
C LYS A 115 -10.42 -12.12 -4.63
N LEU A 116 -9.18 -11.90 -4.23
CA LEU A 116 -8.01 -12.15 -5.06
C LEU A 116 -7.50 -13.57 -4.77
N ASP A 117 -7.47 -14.43 -5.79
CA ASP A 117 -7.16 -15.87 -5.68
C ASP A 117 -5.65 -16.17 -5.67
N PHE A 118 -4.86 -15.34 -5.00
CA PHE A 118 -3.42 -15.56 -4.89
C PHE A 118 -2.90 -15.13 -3.52
N GLU A 119 -1.91 -15.88 -3.06
CA GLU A 119 -1.10 -15.51 -1.90
C GLU A 119 -0.15 -14.40 -2.34
N MET A 120 -0.60 -13.15 -2.25
CA MET A 120 0.28 -11.98 -2.31
C MET A 120 1.20 -12.08 -1.10
N THR A 121 2.36 -12.73 -1.32
CA THR A 121 3.52 -12.91 -0.45
C THR A 121 3.25 -12.61 1.02
N GLN A 122 3.11 -13.71 1.76
CA GLN A 122 2.79 -13.73 3.18
C GLN A 122 3.66 -12.73 3.95
N LYS A 123 2.99 -11.84 4.69
CA LYS A 123 3.53 -10.93 5.72
C LYS A 123 4.09 -9.61 5.15
N GLU A 124 3.19 -8.66 5.00
CA GLU A 124 3.54 -7.25 4.81
C GLU A 124 4.32 -6.69 6.00
N ALA A 125 5.23 -5.77 5.71
CA ALA A 125 5.70 -4.80 6.68
C ALA A 125 4.65 -3.70 6.89
N THR A 126 4.37 -3.44 8.16
CA THR A 126 3.17 -2.82 8.72
C THR A 126 3.11 -1.28 8.67
N HIS A 127 3.82 -0.60 7.76
CA HIS A 127 3.80 0.87 7.74
C HIS A 127 3.36 1.48 6.41
N GLU A 128 2.58 2.57 6.53
CA GLU A 128 2.06 3.41 5.46
C GLU A 128 3.17 4.04 4.59
N SER A 129 4.45 3.96 4.99
CA SER A 129 5.63 4.52 4.30
C SER A 129 6.20 3.67 3.16
N TYR A 130 5.55 2.56 2.80
CA TYR A 130 6.09 1.55 1.86
C TYR A 130 5.27 1.41 0.58
N VAL A 131 4.69 2.50 0.11
CA VAL A 131 3.63 2.49 -0.90
C VAL A 131 3.94 3.44 -2.03
N ALA A 132 3.81 2.99 -3.27
CA ALA A 132 3.79 3.89 -4.42
C ALA A 132 2.74 3.46 -5.45
N TYR A 133 2.14 4.44 -6.14
CA TYR A 133 1.30 4.21 -7.31
C TYR A 133 1.95 4.86 -8.53
N LEU A 134 2.08 4.10 -9.61
CA LEU A 134 2.56 4.59 -10.90
C LEU A 134 1.78 3.94 -12.04
N ASN A 135 1.13 4.75 -12.87
CA ASN A 135 0.58 4.34 -14.17
C ASN A 135 -0.30 3.06 -14.14
N GLY A 136 -1.19 2.94 -13.16
CA GLY A 136 -2.08 1.78 -13.03
C GLY A 136 -1.48 0.59 -12.26
N VAL A 137 -0.26 0.75 -11.74
CA VAL A 137 0.43 -0.26 -10.94
C VAL A 137 0.63 0.26 -9.52
N CYS A 138 0.25 -0.56 -8.54
CA CYS A 138 0.53 -0.33 -7.13
C CYS A 138 1.79 -1.11 -6.75
N HIS A 139 2.72 -0.43 -6.10
CA HIS A 139 3.98 -0.98 -5.63
C HIS A 139 4.05 -0.92 -4.12
N TRP A 140 4.53 -1.99 -3.51
CA TRP A 140 4.77 -2.02 -2.08
C TRP A 140 5.84 -3.01 -1.68
N TRP A 141 6.35 -2.83 -0.47
CA TRP A 141 7.31 -3.72 0.12
C TRP A 141 6.63 -4.93 0.75
N GLY A 142 7.19 -6.12 0.53
CA GLY A 142 6.75 -7.39 1.10
C GLY A 142 7.93 -8.33 1.36
N TRP A 143 7.61 -9.55 1.79
CA TRP A 143 8.58 -10.59 2.14
C TRP A 143 8.27 -11.90 1.41
N GLU A 144 9.29 -12.55 0.89
CA GLU A 144 9.24 -13.90 0.32
C GLU A 144 9.96 -14.87 1.27
N ASP A 145 9.29 -15.97 1.62
CA ASP A 145 9.79 -17.04 2.51
C ASP A 145 10.36 -16.57 3.87
N ASP A 146 9.87 -15.44 4.42
CA ASP A 146 10.35 -14.81 5.67
C ASP A 146 11.82 -14.35 5.68
N GLU A 147 12.52 -14.48 4.56
CA GLU A 147 13.96 -14.21 4.48
C GLU A 147 14.31 -13.12 3.48
N LYS A 148 13.50 -12.95 2.43
CA LYS A 148 13.83 -12.09 1.29
C LYS A 148 12.88 -10.93 1.18
N GLU A 149 13.44 -9.73 1.15
CA GLU A 149 12.68 -8.53 0.86
C GLU A 149 12.35 -8.44 -0.62
N VAL A 150 11.08 -8.14 -0.92
CA VAL A 150 10.60 -7.99 -2.30
C VAL A 150 9.81 -6.71 -2.48
N LEU A 151 9.91 -6.14 -3.67
CA LEU A 151 8.96 -5.16 -4.16
C LEU A 151 7.82 -5.90 -4.88
N VAL A 152 6.64 -5.89 -4.30
CA VAL A 152 5.42 -6.37 -4.94
C VAL A 152 4.89 -5.27 -5.85
N SER A 153 4.61 -5.62 -7.09
CA SER A 153 4.07 -4.73 -8.12
C SER A 153 2.80 -5.33 -8.68
N PHE A 154 1.65 -4.76 -8.32
CA PHE A 154 0.34 -5.25 -8.70
C PHE A 154 -0.33 -4.35 -9.74
N ASN A 155 -0.66 -4.93 -10.89
CA ASN A 155 -1.33 -4.19 -11.96
C ASN A 155 -2.84 -4.19 -11.73
N LEU A 156 -3.42 -3.01 -11.55
CA LEU A 156 -4.85 -2.86 -11.24
C LEU A 156 -5.76 -3.33 -12.38
N SER A 157 -5.30 -3.29 -13.63
CA SER A 157 -6.12 -3.58 -14.82
C SER A 157 -6.29 -5.06 -15.11
N ILE A 158 -5.19 -5.79 -15.07
CA ILE A 158 -5.16 -7.22 -15.43
C ILE A 158 -5.07 -8.12 -14.19
N GLU A 159 -4.79 -7.57 -13.01
CA GLU A 159 -4.71 -8.24 -11.72
C GLU A 159 -3.60 -9.32 -11.50
N PRO A 160 -2.50 -9.43 -12.27
CA PRO A 160 -1.31 -10.13 -11.81
C PRO A 160 -0.45 -9.20 -10.94
N PHE A 161 0.27 -9.82 -9.99
CA PHE A 161 1.41 -9.20 -9.33
C PHE A 161 2.72 -9.75 -9.90
N ARG A 162 3.77 -8.97 -9.75
CA ARG A 162 5.16 -9.40 -9.90
C ARG A 162 5.92 -9.04 -8.64
N THR A 163 6.81 -9.90 -8.21
CA THR A 163 7.79 -9.60 -7.18
C THR A 163 9.11 -9.23 -7.85
N THR A 164 9.79 -8.24 -7.30
CA THR A 164 11.18 -7.93 -7.65
C THR A 164 12.00 -8.09 -6.39
N LEU A 165 12.98 -8.99 -6.38
CA LEU A 165 13.88 -9.14 -5.24
C LEU A 165 14.61 -7.83 -4.99
N ILE A 166 14.73 -7.49 -3.71
CA ILE A 166 15.53 -6.36 -3.25
C ILE A 166 16.83 -6.95 -2.73
N ASP A 167 17.82 -7.11 -3.62
CA ASP A 167 19.11 -7.65 -3.22
C ASP A 167 19.87 -6.65 -2.33
N TRP A 168 20.15 -7.12 -1.13
CA TRP A 168 21.15 -6.54 -0.27
C TRP A 168 22.38 -7.43 -0.35
N GLY A 169 23.35 -7.03 -1.17
CA GLY A 169 24.69 -7.59 -1.08
C GLY A 169 25.10 -7.62 0.39
N GLN A 170 25.34 -8.83 0.91
CA GLN A 170 25.56 -9.14 2.33
C GLN A 170 26.37 -8.04 3.02
N SER A 171 25.68 -7.16 3.74
CA SER A 171 26.35 -6.16 4.54
C SER A 171 25.98 -6.42 6.00
N ASP A 172 27.01 -6.53 6.82
CA ASP A 172 27.01 -6.85 8.25
C ASP A 172 26.35 -5.77 9.13
N THR A 173 25.59 -4.84 8.54
CA THR A 173 24.96 -3.72 9.25
C THR A 173 23.44 -3.94 9.34
N GLY A 174 22.84 -3.53 10.46
CA GLY A 174 21.46 -3.89 10.83
C GLY A 174 20.35 -3.52 9.83
N HIS A 175 19.10 -3.87 10.16
CA HIS A 175 17.94 -3.65 9.29
C HIS A 175 17.69 -2.15 9.03
N PRO A 176 17.70 -1.68 7.77
CA PRO A 176 17.46 -0.27 7.46
C PRO A 176 15.99 0.10 7.63
N THR A 177 15.75 1.37 7.99
CA THR A 177 14.43 1.98 7.79
C THR A 177 14.29 2.32 6.31
N ARG A 178 13.21 1.85 5.66
CA ARG A 178 12.99 2.07 4.22
C ARG A 178 11.86 3.06 3.96
N THR A 179 11.90 3.68 2.79
CA THR A 179 10.78 4.45 2.26
C THR A 179 10.73 4.25 0.76
N LEU A 180 9.56 3.87 0.26
CA LEU A 180 9.32 3.75 -1.18
C LEU A 180 8.78 5.08 -1.67
N VAL A 181 9.43 5.67 -2.67
CA VAL A 181 9.04 6.96 -3.24
C VAL A 181 9.05 6.91 -4.76
N MET A 182 8.32 7.84 -5.37
CA MET A 182 8.40 8.10 -6.80
C MET A 182 9.35 9.26 -7.07
N LEU A 183 10.43 9.01 -7.81
CA LEU A 183 11.38 10.03 -8.23
C LEU A 183 11.50 10.00 -9.76
N ASN A 184 11.14 11.11 -10.42
CA ASN A 184 11.19 11.24 -11.88
C ASN A 184 10.52 10.07 -12.63
N GLU A 185 9.32 9.69 -12.20
CA GLU A 185 8.56 8.55 -12.77
C GLU A 185 9.19 7.16 -12.54
N SER A 186 10.24 7.06 -11.73
CA SER A 186 10.87 5.80 -11.36
C SER A 186 10.62 5.42 -9.90
N ILE A 187 10.45 4.12 -9.67
CA ILE A 187 10.30 3.56 -8.33
C ILE A 187 11.66 3.65 -7.65
N THR A 188 11.69 4.34 -6.51
CA THR A 188 12.92 4.64 -5.80
C THR A 188 12.80 4.18 -4.36
N LEU A 189 13.81 3.44 -3.90
CA LEU A 189 13.92 2.97 -2.54
C LEU A 189 14.97 3.81 -1.81
N ILE A 190 14.54 4.50 -0.75
CA ILE A 190 15.42 5.21 0.17
C ILE A 190 15.60 4.32 1.39
N SER A 191 16.85 4.00 1.73
CA SER A 191 17.20 3.15 2.88
C SER A 191 18.10 3.93 3.82
N SER A 192 17.68 4.06 5.08
CA SER A 192 18.42 4.77 6.14
C SER A 192 18.92 3.77 7.18
N PHE A 193 20.21 3.86 7.48
CA PHE A 193 20.91 2.98 8.43
C PHE A 193 21.33 3.80 9.65
N ASP A 194 20.74 3.48 10.80
CA ASP A 194 20.97 4.21 12.05
C ASP A 194 22.43 4.14 12.51
N GLU A 195 23.03 2.95 12.44
CA GLU A 195 24.37 2.67 12.97
C GLU A 195 25.46 3.61 12.41
N ASN A 196 25.34 3.99 11.14
CA ASN A 196 26.34 4.79 10.44
C ASN A 196 25.77 6.07 9.82
N SER A 197 24.51 6.43 10.13
CA SER A 197 23.80 7.55 9.50
C SER A 197 23.87 7.54 7.97
N ARG A 198 23.93 6.35 7.39
CA ARG A 198 24.09 6.15 5.94
C ARG A 198 22.73 6.18 5.29
N ILE A 199 22.64 6.83 4.13
CA ILE A 199 21.46 6.76 3.26
C ILE A 199 21.89 6.14 1.94
N GLU A 200 21.18 5.10 1.53
CA GLU A 200 21.28 4.52 0.19
C GLU A 200 20.01 4.83 -0.60
N ILE A 201 20.17 5.24 -1.85
CA ILE A 201 19.06 5.48 -2.76
C ILE A 201 19.25 4.55 -3.95
N SER A 202 18.25 3.72 -4.22
CA SER A 202 18.25 2.78 -5.34
C SER A 202 17.04 3.05 -6.23
N ILE A 203 17.26 3.14 -7.55
CA ILE A 203 16.19 3.26 -8.54
C ILE A 203 16.00 1.91 -9.20
N LEU A 204 14.75 1.48 -9.34
CA LEU A 204 14.41 0.28 -10.10
C LEU A 204 14.36 0.58 -11.60
N GLY A 205 15.12 -0.18 -12.39
CA GLY A 205 15.06 -0.12 -13.85
C GLY A 205 13.86 -0.87 -14.44
N GLU A 206 13.67 -2.14 -14.08
CA GLU A 206 12.62 -3.00 -14.63
C GLU A 206 11.95 -3.86 -13.55
N VAL A 207 10.61 -3.82 -13.50
CA VAL A 207 9.82 -4.61 -12.56
C VAL A 207 9.91 -6.10 -12.87
N GLY A 208 10.32 -6.87 -11.86
CA GLY A 208 10.54 -8.31 -11.92
C GLY A 208 11.96 -8.72 -12.27
N VAL A 209 12.88 -7.76 -12.42
CA VAL A 209 14.30 -8.01 -12.71
C VAL A 209 15.14 -7.48 -11.56
N GLU A 210 15.69 -8.38 -10.76
CA GLU A 210 16.50 -8.07 -9.57
C GLU A 210 17.73 -7.23 -9.91
N GLU A 211 18.44 -7.58 -10.97
CA GLU A 211 19.68 -6.91 -11.40
C GLU A 211 19.44 -5.50 -11.97
N SER A 212 18.17 -5.09 -12.08
CA SER A 212 17.81 -3.76 -12.60
C SER A 212 17.83 -2.66 -11.52
N TRP A 213 18.03 -3.01 -10.25
CA TRP A 213 18.25 -2.01 -9.20
C TRP A 213 19.58 -1.30 -9.39
N VAL A 214 19.55 0.02 -9.55
CA VAL A 214 20.73 0.86 -9.68
C VAL A 214 20.87 1.73 -8.43
N LYS A 215 21.97 1.56 -7.69
CA LYS A 215 22.32 2.45 -6.57
C LYS A 215 22.82 3.78 -7.13
N LEU A 216 22.28 4.88 -6.62
CA LEU A 216 22.72 6.22 -6.96
C LEU A 216 23.89 6.64 -6.07
N ASP A 217 24.92 7.20 -6.70
CA ASP A 217 25.96 7.92 -5.98
C ASP A 217 25.46 9.32 -5.57
N PRO A 218 25.95 9.88 -4.44
CA PRO A 218 25.63 11.24 -4.02
C PRO A 218 25.80 12.31 -5.12
N LEU A 219 26.78 12.11 -6.01
CA LEU A 219 27.07 13.00 -7.14
C LEU A 219 26.01 12.95 -8.26
N GLN A 220 25.24 11.86 -8.36
CA GLN A 220 24.18 11.70 -9.35
C GLN A 220 22.85 12.31 -8.88
N ILE A 221 22.73 12.63 -7.59
CA ILE A 221 21.53 13.23 -6.97
C ILE A 221 21.55 14.77 -7.09
N CYS A 222 22.70 15.36 -7.44
CA CYS A 222 22.93 16.80 -7.52
C CYS A 222 22.28 17.45 -8.76
N GLY A 223 20.99 17.74 -8.68
CA GLY A 223 20.27 18.67 -9.57
C GLY A 223 19.58 19.83 -8.85
N ILE A 224 19.49 19.79 -7.52
CA ILE A 224 18.78 20.80 -6.72
C ILE A 224 19.78 21.41 -5.75
N GLN A 225 20.28 22.59 -6.09
CA GLN A 225 20.88 23.47 -5.10
C GLN A 225 19.75 24.05 -4.25
N TRP A 226 19.81 23.83 -2.95
CA TRP A 226 18.94 24.53 -1.99
C TRP A 226 19.42 25.99 -1.95
N GLU A 227 18.62 26.93 -2.48
CA GLU A 227 18.76 28.36 -2.19
C GLU A 227 18.12 28.72 -0.84
#